data_AF-A0A2A5PGV4-F1
#
_entry.id   AF-A0A2A5PGV4-F1
#
_cell.length_a   1.000
_cell.length_b   1.000
_cell.length_c   1.000
_cell.angle_alpha   90.00
_cell.angle_beta   90.00
_cell.angle_gamma   90.00
#
_symmetry.space_group_name_H-M   'P 1'
#
loop_
_entity.id
_entity.type
_entity.pdbx_description
1 polymer ?
#
loop_
_entity_poly.entity_id
_entity_poly.type
_entity_poly.pdbx_seq_one_letter_code
_entity_poly.pdbx_strand_id
1 'polypeptide(L)'
;MKQILLAYVVVSIVLVALLSVLSYGHGSGYIYVYWREWQLQTNIWLLLFFFLSISVSLQILWLLLKRYFSREQRKVETVFNFKNLHPYEQLAVIWLLDAAEDQHQFIRQVFAQSGLLKGVMEARMHSIQQQYPQALAALNQSSAMAFELAEIQRIEIYLAQQQPEQALTHLEFLNQHELSPWLFKVKTAYQKRLIALWGEFATQYPWHYLRSTKYGHLDADTKQKWLTELLTQFEQADAENLQALQQRYSDLSEQIFSQSYAIQVLWLKLLSRLPDLAAQHERLAVQMLSEQFNQEVFYLWFQQQLLKQQPDYAKIEKQINLWEQKYPALPVFSFAKWHIFTATARYSEAEQLLDLYPEHVLMSYLRVKSNLKDQPELLKQLNLIFENNSNFVEIKI
;
A
#
# COMPACT_ATOMS: atom_id res chain seq x y z
N MET A 1 -11.19 -42.72 -13.42
CA MET A 1 -12.42 -43.31 -12.81
C MET A 1 -13.66 -43.23 -13.71
N LYS A 2 -13.97 -42.11 -14.41
CA LYS A 2 -15.07 -42.09 -15.40
C LYS A 2 -14.96 -43.19 -16.46
N GLN A 3 -13.75 -43.46 -16.96
CA GLN A 3 -13.49 -44.51 -17.96
C GLN A 3 -13.75 -45.93 -17.45
N ILE A 4 -13.51 -46.21 -16.17
CA ILE A 4 -13.72 -47.55 -15.57
C ILE A 4 -15.22 -47.82 -15.42
N LEU A 5 -15.98 -46.85 -14.91
CA LEU A 5 -17.45 -46.94 -14.84
C LEU A 5 -18.08 -47.06 -16.23
N LEU A 6 -17.58 -46.31 -17.22
CA LEU A 6 -18.06 -46.37 -18.59
C LEU A 6 -17.74 -47.73 -19.25
N ALA A 7 -16.57 -48.31 -18.96
CA ALA A 7 -16.22 -49.65 -19.41
C ALA A 7 -17.15 -50.72 -18.80
N TYR A 8 -17.48 -50.65 -17.51
CA TYR A 8 -18.44 -51.59 -16.91
C TYR A 8 -19.84 -51.46 -17.50
N VAL A 9 -20.30 -50.24 -17.79
CA VAL A 9 -21.60 -50.01 -18.46
C VAL A 9 -21.59 -50.59 -19.87
N VAL A 10 -20.53 -50.36 -20.65
CA VAL A 10 -20.39 -50.90 -22.01
C VAL A 10 -20.36 -52.43 -22.00
N VAL A 11 -19.56 -53.03 -21.12
CA VAL A 11 -19.51 -54.50 -20.98
C VAL A 11 -20.87 -55.06 -20.59
N SER A 12 -21.59 -54.41 -19.66
CA SER A 12 -22.93 -54.83 -19.24
C SER A 12 -23.94 -54.75 -20.39
N ILE A 13 -23.89 -53.68 -21.21
CA ILE A 13 -24.76 -53.52 -22.38
C ILE A 13 -24.47 -54.61 -23.42
N VAL A 14 -23.20 -54.90 -23.69
CA VAL A 14 -22.79 -55.96 -24.63
C VAL A 14 -23.27 -57.33 -24.14
N LEU A 15 -23.16 -57.60 -22.84
CA LEU A 15 -23.60 -58.86 -22.24
C LEU A 15 -25.13 -59.01 -22.30
N VAL A 16 -25.87 -57.93 -22.05
CA VAL A 16 -27.33 -57.85 -22.20
C VAL A 16 -27.78 -58.02 -23.66
N ALA A 17 -27.04 -57.46 -24.62
CA ALA A 17 -27.33 -57.62 -26.05
C ALA A 17 -27.10 -59.07 -26.51
N LEU A 18 -25.99 -59.69 -26.08
CA LEU A 18 -25.69 -61.09 -26.37
C LEU A 18 -26.74 -62.04 -25.80
N LEU A 19 -27.14 -61.84 -24.53
CA LEU A 19 -28.17 -62.66 -23.89
C LEU A 19 -29.55 -62.46 -24.54
N SER A 20 -29.88 -61.24 -24.95
CA SER A 20 -31.13 -60.96 -25.69
C SER A 20 -31.20 -61.72 -27.01
N VAL A 21 -30.09 -61.73 -27.78
CA VAL A 21 -30.01 -62.48 -29.06
C VAL A 21 -30.09 -63.98 -28.83
N LEU A 22 -29.40 -64.51 -27.81
CA LEU A 22 -29.43 -65.95 -27.47
C LEU A 22 -30.80 -66.42 -26.94
N SER A 23 -31.61 -65.52 -26.38
CA SER A 23 -32.97 -65.82 -25.89
C SER A 23 -34.07 -65.63 -26.94
N TYR A 24 -33.73 -65.25 -28.17
CA TYR A 24 -34.71 -64.91 -29.19
C TYR A 24 -35.52 -66.15 -29.63
N GLY A 25 -36.81 -66.19 -29.28
CA GLY A 25 -37.75 -67.27 -29.66
C GLY A 25 -38.12 -68.26 -28.55
N HIS A 26 -37.50 -68.18 -27.37
CA HIS A 26 -37.93 -68.88 -26.16
C HIS A 26 -38.22 -67.81 -25.12
N GLY A 27 -39.43 -67.79 -24.53
CA GLY A 27 -39.83 -66.77 -23.54
C GLY A 27 -38.77 -66.60 -22.44
N SER A 28 -38.81 -65.48 -21.71
CA SER A 28 -37.72 -64.87 -20.93
C SER A 28 -36.97 -65.71 -19.86
N GLY A 29 -37.18 -67.02 -19.80
CA GLY A 29 -36.52 -67.96 -18.91
C GLY A 29 -37.02 -67.81 -17.48
N TYR A 30 -37.53 -68.90 -16.92
CA TYR A 30 -37.85 -68.96 -15.50
C TYR A 30 -36.65 -69.54 -14.76
N ILE A 31 -36.11 -68.78 -13.81
CA ILE A 31 -35.14 -69.29 -12.85
C ILE A 31 -35.94 -69.70 -11.61
N TYR A 32 -35.77 -70.95 -11.21
CA TYR A 32 -36.26 -71.44 -9.95
C TYR A 32 -35.09 -71.52 -8.96
N VAL A 33 -35.08 -70.62 -7.98
CA VAL A 33 -34.08 -70.63 -6.91
C VAL A 33 -34.67 -71.35 -5.72
N TYR A 34 -34.06 -72.48 -5.35
CA TYR A 34 -34.41 -73.25 -4.17
C TYR A 34 -33.31 -73.15 -3.12
N TRP A 35 -33.63 -72.58 -1.95
CA TRP A 35 -32.70 -72.50 -0.84
C TRP A 35 -33.41 -72.79 0.49
N ARG A 36 -33.10 -73.94 1.10
CA ARG A 36 -33.82 -74.47 2.27
C ARG A 36 -35.34 -74.47 2.03
N GLU A 37 -36.13 -73.76 2.83
CA GLU A 37 -37.60 -73.68 2.66
C GLU A 37 -38.04 -72.52 1.76
N TRP A 38 -37.11 -71.73 1.21
CA TRP A 38 -37.45 -70.64 0.30
C TRP A 38 -37.48 -71.13 -1.15
N GLN A 39 -38.65 -71.01 -1.74
CA GLN A 39 -38.90 -71.27 -3.15
C GLN A 39 -39.20 -69.95 -3.85
N LEU A 40 -38.33 -69.53 -4.77
CA LEU A 40 -38.48 -68.26 -5.47
C LEU A 40 -38.41 -68.49 -6.98
N GLN A 41 -39.55 -68.33 -7.65
CA GLN A 41 -39.67 -68.44 -9.10
C GLN A 41 -39.65 -67.04 -9.71
N THR A 42 -38.59 -66.70 -10.44
CA THR A 42 -38.44 -65.37 -11.05
C THR A 42 -37.97 -65.43 -12.50
N ASN A 43 -38.06 -64.29 -13.17
CA ASN A 43 -37.52 -64.07 -14.50
C ASN A 43 -36.00 -63.83 -14.43
N ILE A 44 -35.24 -64.35 -15.41
CA ILE A 44 -33.80 -64.10 -15.59
C ILE A 44 -33.48 -62.60 -15.52
N TRP A 45 -34.31 -61.75 -16.16
CA TRP A 45 -34.10 -60.30 -16.18
C TRP A 45 -34.21 -59.65 -14.81
N LEU A 46 -35.13 -60.12 -13.97
CA LEU A 46 -35.34 -59.58 -12.63
C LEU A 46 -34.16 -59.93 -11.72
N LEU A 47 -33.62 -61.14 -11.87
CA LEU A 47 -32.45 -61.62 -11.15
C LEU A 47 -31.17 -60.87 -11.56
N LEU A 48 -30.97 -60.61 -12.86
CA LEU A 48 -29.87 -59.77 -13.35
C LEU A 48 -29.95 -58.33 -12.83
N PHE A 49 -31.14 -57.71 -12.85
CA PHE A 49 -31.35 -56.38 -12.30
C PHE A 49 -31.05 -56.33 -10.80
N PHE A 50 -31.44 -57.36 -10.06
CA PHE A 50 -31.16 -57.48 -8.63
C PHE A 50 -29.66 -57.54 -8.35
N PHE A 51 -28.89 -58.36 -9.09
CA PHE A 51 -27.43 -58.41 -8.95
C PHE A 51 -26.75 -57.09 -9.33
N LEU A 52 -27.20 -56.42 -10.38
CA LEU A 52 -26.68 -55.11 -10.78
C LEU A 52 -26.93 -54.07 -9.68
N SER A 53 -28.14 -54.07 -9.11
CA SER A 53 -28.53 -53.17 -8.01
C SER A 53 -27.64 -53.39 -6.78
N ILE A 54 -27.45 -54.66 -6.37
CA ILE A 54 -26.55 -55.03 -5.27
C ILE A 54 -25.13 -54.54 -5.53
N SER A 55 -24.59 -54.75 -6.74
CA SER A 55 -23.25 -54.30 -7.10
C SER A 55 -23.11 -52.78 -6.99
N VAL A 56 -24.09 -52.02 -7.48
CA VAL A 56 -24.09 -50.55 -7.39
C VAL A 56 -24.17 -50.11 -5.93
N SER A 57 -25.03 -50.73 -5.12
CA SER A 57 -25.15 -50.43 -3.69
C SER A 57 -23.86 -50.71 -2.92
N LEU A 58 -23.20 -51.85 -3.16
CA LEU A 58 -21.89 -52.17 -2.58
C LEU A 58 -20.83 -51.15 -2.97
N GLN A 59 -20.85 -50.68 -4.21
CA GLN A 59 -19.88 -49.70 -4.69
C GLN A 59 -20.10 -48.31 -4.09
N ILE A 60 -21.35 -47.89 -3.92
CA ILE A 60 -21.71 -46.67 -3.20
C ILE A 60 -21.28 -46.78 -1.74
N LEU A 61 -21.58 -47.91 -1.09
CA LEU A 61 -21.18 -48.18 0.30
C LEU A 61 -19.66 -48.11 0.46
N TRP A 62 -18.90 -48.73 -0.45
CA TRP A 62 -17.44 -48.67 -0.45
C TRP A 62 -16.90 -47.24 -0.60
N LEU A 63 -17.50 -46.42 -1.47
CA LEU A 63 -17.10 -45.03 -1.65
C LEU A 63 -17.37 -44.20 -0.39
N LEU A 64 -18.51 -44.42 0.26
CA LEU A 64 -18.85 -43.76 1.52
C LEU A 64 -17.89 -44.18 2.64
N LEU A 65 -17.64 -45.48 2.78
CA LEU A 65 -16.70 -46.03 3.77
C LEU A 65 -15.27 -45.51 3.51
N LYS A 66 -14.79 -45.54 2.27
CA LYS A 66 -13.46 -45.02 1.91
C LYS A 66 -13.34 -43.51 2.22
N ARG A 67 -14.36 -42.72 1.94
CA ARG A 67 -14.41 -41.29 2.33
C ARG A 67 -14.41 -41.10 3.84
N TYR A 68 -15.14 -41.94 4.56
CA TYR A 68 -15.22 -41.87 6.02
C TYR A 68 -13.88 -42.25 6.67
N PHE A 69 -13.32 -43.41 6.33
CA PHE A 69 -12.04 -43.87 6.85
C PHE A 69 -10.89 -42.94 6.47
N SER A 70 -10.84 -42.42 5.24
CA SER A 70 -9.81 -41.44 4.87
C SER A 70 -9.92 -40.12 5.62
N ARG A 71 -11.12 -39.72 6.10
CA ARG A 71 -11.26 -38.54 6.97
C ARG A 71 -10.75 -38.80 8.37
N GLU A 72 -11.05 -39.96 8.96
CA GLU A 72 -10.62 -40.31 10.32
C GLU A 72 -9.12 -40.61 10.39
N GLN A 73 -8.57 -41.34 9.42
CA GLN A 73 -7.14 -41.65 9.35
C GLN A 73 -6.26 -40.38 9.27
N ARG A 74 -6.76 -39.33 8.63
CA ARG A 74 -6.07 -38.02 8.50
C ARG A 74 -6.06 -37.16 9.76
N LYS A 75 -6.95 -37.43 10.73
CA LYS A 75 -6.90 -36.73 12.04
C LYS A 75 -5.76 -37.24 12.92
N VAL A 76 -5.23 -38.42 12.61
CA VAL A 76 -4.26 -39.16 13.43
C VAL A 76 -2.88 -39.22 12.75
N GLU A 77 -2.80 -39.14 11.42
CA GLU A 77 -1.52 -39.08 10.70
C GLU A 77 -0.80 -37.75 10.94
N THR A 78 0.27 -37.79 11.73
CA THR A 78 1.28 -36.73 11.79
C THR A 78 1.86 -36.54 10.39
N VAL A 79 1.62 -35.38 9.77
CA VAL A 79 2.02 -35.12 8.39
C VAL A 79 3.54 -35.02 8.29
N PHE A 80 4.20 -36.04 7.75
CA PHE A 80 5.66 -36.06 7.53
C PHE A 80 6.09 -35.52 6.16
N ASN A 81 5.18 -35.37 5.19
CA ASN A 81 5.53 -34.97 3.82
C ASN A 81 4.59 -33.90 3.26
N PHE A 82 5.17 -32.78 2.80
CA PHE A 82 4.48 -31.64 2.20
C PHE A 82 3.52 -32.04 1.07
N LYS A 83 3.90 -33.01 0.23
CA LYS A 83 3.06 -33.46 -0.91
C LYS A 83 1.74 -34.12 -0.50
N ASN A 84 1.62 -34.58 0.75
CA ASN A 84 0.43 -35.24 1.27
C ASN A 84 -0.58 -34.27 1.90
N LEU A 85 -0.20 -33.01 2.10
CA LEU A 85 -1.10 -31.94 2.54
C LEU A 85 -2.19 -31.68 1.50
N HIS A 86 -3.34 -31.16 1.94
CA HIS A 86 -4.37 -30.73 1.02
C HIS A 86 -3.88 -29.51 0.20
N PRO A 87 -4.30 -29.33 -1.08
CA PRO A 87 -3.85 -28.19 -1.89
C PRO A 87 -4.00 -26.80 -1.24
N TYR A 88 -5.06 -26.54 -0.46
CA TYR A 88 -5.18 -25.27 0.29
C TYR A 88 -4.17 -25.15 1.44
N GLU A 89 -3.78 -26.26 2.08
CA GLU A 89 -2.75 -26.28 3.13
C GLU A 89 -1.37 -26.09 2.51
N GLN A 90 -1.12 -26.72 1.37
CA GLN A 90 0.09 -26.52 0.58
C GLN A 90 0.20 -25.06 0.14
N LEU A 91 -0.87 -24.46 -0.40
CA LEU A 91 -0.90 -23.04 -0.74
C LEU A 91 -0.69 -22.15 0.49
N ALA A 92 -1.29 -22.48 1.63
CA ALA A 92 -1.09 -21.71 2.86
C ALA A 92 0.36 -21.78 3.36
N VAL A 93 0.97 -22.96 3.36
CA VAL A 93 2.38 -23.14 3.74
C VAL A 93 3.31 -22.42 2.75
N ILE A 94 3.05 -22.53 1.45
CA ILE A 94 3.81 -21.80 0.42
C ILE A 94 3.72 -20.29 0.64
N TRP A 95 2.51 -19.78 0.92
CA TRP A 95 2.29 -18.36 1.18
C TRP A 95 2.94 -17.89 2.49
N LEU A 96 2.89 -18.70 3.55
CA LEU A 96 3.50 -18.36 4.85
C LEU A 96 5.03 -18.34 4.81
N LEU A 97 5.64 -19.10 3.90
CA LEU A 97 7.09 -19.20 3.74
C LEU A 97 7.63 -18.35 2.58
N ASP A 98 6.77 -17.58 1.91
CA ASP A 98 7.09 -16.88 0.66
C ASP A 98 7.75 -17.79 -0.41
N ALA A 99 7.49 -19.10 -0.35
CA ALA A 99 8.11 -20.14 -1.20
C ALA A 99 7.41 -20.29 -2.56
N ALA A 100 6.79 -19.22 -3.05
CA ALA A 100 6.05 -19.23 -4.30
C ALA A 100 6.95 -19.51 -5.50
N GLU A 101 8.23 -19.11 -5.41
CA GLU A 101 9.25 -19.38 -6.43
C GLU A 101 9.59 -20.87 -6.54
N ASP A 102 9.86 -21.52 -5.41
CA ASP A 102 10.21 -22.94 -5.36
C ASP A 102 9.07 -23.87 -5.81
N GLN A 103 7.82 -23.45 -5.60
CA GLN A 103 6.61 -24.26 -5.87
C GLN A 103 5.77 -23.74 -7.04
N HIS A 104 6.36 -22.98 -7.97
CA HIS A 104 5.67 -22.43 -9.14
C HIS A 104 4.85 -23.45 -9.95
N GLN A 105 5.40 -24.66 -10.18
CA GLN A 105 4.72 -25.70 -10.94
C GLN A 105 3.43 -26.18 -10.25
N PHE A 106 3.48 -26.33 -8.93
CA PHE A 106 2.31 -26.71 -8.14
C PHE A 106 1.21 -25.64 -8.22
N ILE A 107 1.57 -24.37 -8.01
CA ILE A 107 0.63 -23.24 -8.07
C ILE A 107 -0.05 -23.20 -9.45
N ARG A 108 0.72 -23.30 -10.54
CA ARG A 108 0.16 -23.34 -11.91
C ARG A 108 -0.82 -24.49 -12.09
N GLN A 109 -0.48 -25.69 -11.61
CA GLN A 109 -1.36 -26.87 -11.72
C GLN A 109 -2.67 -26.69 -10.96
N VAL A 110 -2.63 -26.15 -9.74
CA VAL A 110 -3.84 -25.92 -8.92
C VAL A 110 -4.78 -24.92 -9.59
N PHE A 111 -4.25 -23.86 -10.19
CA PHE A 111 -5.05 -22.80 -10.81
C PHE A 111 -5.32 -23.00 -12.31
N ALA A 112 -4.73 -24.00 -12.97
CA ALA A 112 -4.89 -24.25 -14.41
C ALA A 112 -6.35 -24.44 -14.85
N GLN A 113 -7.21 -24.95 -13.96
CA GLN A 113 -8.64 -25.17 -14.21
C GLN A 113 -9.53 -24.01 -13.70
N SER A 114 -8.93 -22.99 -13.07
CA SER A 114 -9.68 -21.87 -12.51
C SER A 114 -10.09 -20.89 -13.62
N GLY A 115 -11.39 -20.80 -13.92
CA GLY A 115 -11.90 -19.81 -14.87
C GLY A 115 -11.73 -18.36 -14.41
N LEU A 116 -11.61 -18.12 -13.10
CA LEU A 116 -11.48 -16.78 -12.53
C LEU A 116 -10.01 -16.37 -12.38
N LEU A 117 -9.20 -17.20 -11.72
CA LEU A 117 -7.88 -16.79 -11.21
C LEU A 117 -6.70 -17.29 -12.04
N LYS A 118 -6.90 -18.11 -13.08
CA LYS A 118 -5.79 -18.67 -13.87
C LYS A 118 -4.84 -17.57 -14.38
N GLY A 119 -5.35 -16.58 -15.13
CA GLY A 119 -4.53 -15.52 -15.70
C GLY A 119 -3.84 -14.63 -14.65
N VAL A 120 -4.55 -14.33 -13.54
CA VAL A 120 -4.01 -13.54 -12.42
C VAL A 120 -2.89 -14.30 -11.70
N MET A 121 -3.03 -15.60 -11.51
CA MET A 121 -1.98 -16.41 -10.88
C MET A 121 -0.80 -16.64 -11.82
N GLU A 122 -1.04 -16.92 -13.11
CA GLU A 122 0.02 -17.03 -14.12
C GLU A 122 0.85 -15.75 -14.21
N ALA A 123 0.18 -14.59 -14.24
CA ALA A 123 0.84 -13.29 -14.23
C ALA A 123 1.70 -13.07 -12.98
N ARG A 124 1.17 -13.40 -11.79
CA ARG A 124 1.95 -13.33 -10.54
C ARG A 124 3.22 -14.16 -10.61
N MET A 125 3.14 -15.38 -11.15
CA MET A 125 4.32 -16.25 -11.27
C MET A 125 5.36 -15.66 -12.22
N HIS A 126 4.93 -15.11 -13.37
CA HIS A 126 5.83 -14.43 -14.30
C HIS A 126 6.44 -13.16 -13.69
N SER A 127 5.67 -12.42 -12.88
CA SER A 127 6.15 -11.21 -12.19
C SER A 127 7.24 -11.53 -11.16
N ILE A 128 7.10 -12.60 -10.37
CA ILE A 128 8.13 -13.08 -9.44
C ILE A 128 9.43 -13.41 -10.19
N GLN A 129 9.33 -14.01 -11.38
CA GLN A 129 10.47 -14.32 -12.25
C GLN A 129 11.00 -13.12 -13.04
N GLN A 130 10.52 -11.89 -12.75
CA GLN A 130 10.87 -10.65 -13.46
C GLN A 130 10.53 -10.67 -14.96
N GLN A 131 9.65 -11.58 -15.40
CA GLN A 131 9.18 -11.72 -16.78
C GLN A 131 7.95 -10.83 -17.03
N TYR A 132 8.10 -9.53 -16.81
CA TYR A 132 7.00 -8.57 -16.83
C TYR A 132 6.17 -8.55 -18.13
N PRO A 133 6.75 -8.65 -19.35
CA PRO A 133 5.94 -8.68 -20.57
C PRO A 133 5.01 -9.90 -20.65
N GLN A 134 5.48 -11.06 -20.17
CA GLN A 134 4.68 -12.29 -20.13
C GLN A 134 3.60 -12.20 -19.04
N ALA A 135 3.93 -11.56 -17.91
CA ALA A 135 2.97 -11.29 -16.86
C ALA A 135 1.81 -10.41 -17.35
N LEU A 136 2.12 -9.30 -18.04
CA LEU A 136 1.10 -8.41 -18.62
C LEU A 136 0.24 -9.13 -19.69
N ALA A 137 0.86 -9.96 -20.53
CA ALA A 137 0.14 -10.76 -21.52
C ALA A 137 -0.83 -11.75 -20.86
N ALA A 138 -0.44 -12.39 -19.76
CA ALA A 138 -1.32 -13.27 -18.98
C ALA A 138 -2.49 -12.51 -18.33
N LEU A 139 -2.26 -11.27 -17.85
CA LEU A 139 -3.33 -10.41 -17.31
C LEU A 139 -4.37 -10.03 -18.38
N ASN A 140 -3.95 -9.81 -19.62
CA ASN A 140 -4.87 -9.53 -20.74
C ASN A 140 -5.80 -10.71 -21.06
N GLN A 141 -5.42 -11.93 -20.69
CA GLN A 141 -6.22 -13.15 -20.88
C GLN A 141 -7.04 -13.52 -19.62
N SER A 142 -6.94 -12.71 -18.55
CA SER A 142 -7.67 -12.95 -17.31
C SER A 142 -9.18 -12.74 -17.46
N SER A 143 -9.95 -13.36 -16.58
CA SER A 143 -11.40 -13.19 -16.57
C SER A 143 -11.78 -11.75 -16.25
N ALA A 144 -12.76 -11.19 -16.95
CA ALA A 144 -13.34 -9.89 -16.61
C ALA A 144 -13.86 -9.83 -15.16
N MET A 145 -14.26 -10.97 -14.58
CA MET A 145 -14.71 -11.03 -13.17
C MET A 145 -13.56 -10.93 -12.15
N ALA A 146 -12.31 -11.08 -12.60
CA ALA A 146 -11.11 -10.96 -11.77
C ALA A 146 -10.35 -9.63 -12.01
N PHE A 147 -11.02 -8.67 -12.65
CA PHE A 147 -10.47 -7.40 -13.11
C PHE A 147 -9.69 -6.67 -12.01
N GLU A 148 -10.27 -6.47 -10.82
CA GLU A 148 -9.63 -5.69 -9.75
C GLU A 148 -8.30 -6.31 -9.29
N LEU A 149 -8.23 -7.64 -9.25
CA LEU A 149 -7.01 -8.36 -8.90
C LEU A 149 -5.98 -8.28 -10.03
N ALA A 150 -6.43 -8.30 -11.28
CA ALA A 150 -5.56 -8.14 -12.44
C ALA A 150 -4.95 -6.73 -12.47
N GLU A 151 -5.75 -5.69 -12.23
CA GLU A 151 -5.28 -4.30 -12.18
C GLU A 151 -4.30 -4.05 -11.05
N ILE A 152 -4.55 -4.60 -9.85
CA ILE A 152 -3.58 -4.55 -8.75
C ILE A 152 -2.22 -5.09 -9.20
N GLN A 153 -2.19 -6.23 -9.90
CA GLN A 153 -0.93 -6.78 -10.40
C GLN A 153 -0.33 -5.96 -11.55
N ARG A 154 -1.14 -5.35 -12.42
CA ARG A 154 -0.64 -4.45 -13.48
C ARG A 154 0.11 -3.28 -12.86
N ILE A 155 -0.47 -2.64 -11.83
CA ILE A 155 0.16 -1.53 -11.13
C ILE A 155 1.50 -1.97 -10.53
N GLU A 156 1.54 -3.10 -9.82
CA GLU A 156 2.78 -3.64 -9.24
C GLU A 156 3.86 -3.89 -10.31
N ILE A 157 3.47 -4.41 -11.47
CA ILE A 157 4.39 -4.64 -12.58
C ILE A 157 4.91 -3.31 -13.13
N TYR A 158 4.04 -2.31 -13.34
CA TYR A 158 4.47 -1.00 -13.87
C TYR A 158 5.36 -0.23 -12.89
N LEU A 159 5.08 -0.33 -11.58
CA LEU A 159 5.97 0.18 -10.54
C LEU A 159 7.36 -0.49 -10.63
N ALA A 160 7.40 -1.83 -10.73
CA ALA A 160 8.65 -2.56 -10.86
C ALA A 160 9.42 -2.25 -12.16
N GLN A 161 8.71 -1.95 -13.26
CA GLN A 161 9.29 -1.53 -14.54
C GLN A 161 9.64 -0.04 -14.62
N GLN A 162 9.44 0.71 -13.54
CA GLN A 162 9.67 2.15 -13.47
C GLN A 162 8.87 2.97 -14.51
N GLN A 163 7.60 2.61 -14.71
CA GLN A 163 6.68 3.26 -15.65
C GLN A 163 5.59 4.04 -14.89
N PRO A 164 5.91 5.24 -14.36
CA PRO A 164 5.01 5.94 -13.45
C PRO A 164 3.69 6.39 -14.08
N GLU A 165 3.71 6.83 -15.35
CA GLU A 165 2.50 7.29 -16.05
C GLU A 165 1.45 6.17 -16.21
N GLN A 166 1.92 4.96 -16.54
CA GLN A 166 1.05 3.79 -16.66
C GLN A 166 0.53 3.37 -15.28
N ALA A 167 1.42 3.28 -14.28
CA ALA A 167 1.03 2.95 -12.92
C ALA A 167 -0.03 3.92 -12.37
N LEU A 168 0.14 5.22 -12.59
CA LEU A 168 -0.80 6.26 -12.17
C LEU A 168 -2.18 6.07 -12.83
N THR A 169 -2.22 5.89 -14.14
CA THR A 169 -3.47 5.70 -14.88
C THR A 169 -4.30 4.54 -14.30
N HIS A 170 -3.65 3.41 -14.03
CA HIS A 170 -4.31 2.23 -13.46
C HIS A 170 -4.72 2.43 -11.99
N LEU A 171 -3.92 3.13 -11.19
CA LEU A 171 -4.25 3.51 -9.82
C LEU A 171 -5.50 4.40 -9.75
N GLU A 172 -5.59 5.39 -10.63
CA GLU A 172 -6.75 6.28 -10.72
C GLU A 172 -8.02 5.54 -11.14
N PHE A 173 -7.89 4.62 -12.09
CA PHE A 173 -9.01 3.78 -12.52
C PHE A 173 -9.59 2.99 -11.35
N LEU A 174 -8.75 2.30 -10.57
CA LEU A 174 -9.19 1.51 -9.42
C LEU A 174 -9.83 2.34 -8.31
N ASN A 175 -9.48 3.63 -8.20
CA ASN A 175 -10.06 4.53 -7.21
C ASN A 175 -11.52 4.90 -7.54
N GLN A 176 -11.91 4.86 -8.82
CA GLN A 176 -13.26 5.16 -9.30
C GLN A 176 -14.12 3.90 -9.51
N HIS A 177 -13.48 2.75 -9.66
CA HIS A 177 -14.14 1.48 -9.97
C HIS A 177 -14.91 0.91 -8.78
N GLU A 178 -16.17 0.51 -9.00
CA GLU A 178 -16.97 -0.16 -7.99
C GLU A 178 -16.49 -1.59 -7.73
N LEU A 179 -16.27 -1.92 -6.46
CA LEU A 179 -15.76 -3.24 -6.09
C LEU A 179 -16.75 -4.35 -6.45
N SER A 180 -16.29 -5.36 -7.19
CA SER A 180 -17.09 -6.53 -7.55
C SER A 180 -17.72 -7.24 -6.35
N PRO A 181 -18.96 -7.77 -6.49
CA PRO A 181 -19.72 -8.34 -5.36
C PRO A 181 -19.01 -9.45 -4.59
N TRP A 182 -18.23 -10.28 -5.28
CA TRP A 182 -17.56 -11.41 -4.67
C TRP A 182 -16.36 -10.99 -3.78
N LEU A 183 -15.83 -9.78 -3.96
CA LEU A 183 -14.75 -9.22 -3.14
C LEU A 183 -15.25 -8.50 -1.88
N PHE A 184 -16.56 -8.31 -1.69
CA PHE A 184 -17.09 -7.57 -0.53
C PHE A 184 -16.66 -8.16 0.81
N LYS A 185 -16.58 -9.50 0.92
CA LYS A 185 -16.12 -10.17 2.15
C LYS A 185 -14.67 -9.85 2.51
N VAL A 186 -13.87 -9.40 1.54
CA VAL A 186 -12.45 -9.03 1.71
C VAL A 186 -12.19 -7.56 1.37
N LYS A 187 -13.23 -6.71 1.34
CA LYS A 187 -13.14 -5.29 0.97
C LYS A 187 -12.06 -4.54 1.75
N THR A 188 -11.95 -4.78 3.05
CA THR A 188 -10.94 -4.13 3.89
C THR A 188 -9.51 -4.50 3.47
N ALA A 189 -9.27 -5.76 3.10
CA ALA A 189 -7.96 -6.18 2.61
C ALA A 189 -7.63 -5.56 1.24
N TYR A 190 -8.63 -5.49 0.35
CA TYR A 190 -8.52 -4.80 -0.93
C TYR A 190 -8.16 -3.31 -0.75
N GLN A 191 -8.89 -2.59 0.11
CA GLN A 191 -8.62 -1.18 0.40
C GLN A 191 -7.23 -0.97 1.00
N LYS A 192 -6.81 -1.83 1.94
CA LYS A 192 -5.45 -1.78 2.48
C LYS A 192 -4.39 -1.98 1.39
N ARG A 193 -4.60 -2.91 0.46
CA ARG A 193 -3.67 -3.11 -0.66
C ARG A 193 -3.61 -1.88 -1.56
N LEU A 194 -4.75 -1.27 -1.87
CA LEU A 194 -4.80 -0.06 -2.69
C LEU A 194 -4.10 1.13 -2.01
N ILE A 195 -4.30 1.33 -0.70
CA ILE A 195 -3.58 2.35 0.09
C ILE A 195 -2.07 2.09 0.04
N ALA A 196 -1.64 0.83 0.21
CA ALA A 196 -0.22 0.49 0.13
C ALA A 196 0.38 0.78 -1.25
N LEU A 197 -0.34 0.49 -2.34
CA LEU A 197 0.14 0.80 -3.71
C LEU A 197 0.22 2.31 -3.98
N TRP A 198 -0.78 3.08 -3.54
CA TRP A 198 -0.71 4.55 -3.60
C TRP A 198 0.45 5.09 -2.78
N GLY A 199 0.71 4.48 -1.62
CA GLY A 199 1.83 4.81 -0.78
C GLY A 199 3.17 4.55 -1.46
N GLU A 200 3.35 3.35 -2.01
CA GLU A 200 4.54 2.97 -2.77
C GLU A 200 4.77 3.93 -3.95
N PHE A 201 3.74 4.18 -4.76
CA PHE A 201 3.79 5.12 -5.87
C PHE A 201 4.19 6.55 -5.43
N ALA A 202 3.54 7.09 -4.40
CA ALA A 202 3.82 8.44 -3.91
C ALA A 202 5.25 8.57 -3.35
N THR A 203 5.79 7.51 -2.74
CA THR A 203 7.18 7.54 -2.24
C THR A 203 8.22 7.41 -3.34
N GLN A 204 7.99 6.57 -4.36
CA GLN A 204 8.93 6.39 -5.47
C GLN A 204 8.88 7.55 -6.47
N TYR A 205 7.69 8.12 -6.70
CA TYR A 205 7.45 9.16 -7.71
C TYR A 205 6.68 10.36 -7.11
N PRO A 206 7.28 11.12 -6.17
CA PRO A 206 6.58 12.14 -5.39
C PRO A 206 5.95 13.25 -6.23
N TRP A 207 6.61 13.65 -7.32
CA TRP A 207 6.10 14.66 -8.26
C TRP A 207 5.01 14.11 -9.18
N HIS A 208 5.09 12.85 -9.61
CA HIS A 208 4.05 12.26 -10.46
C HIS A 208 2.75 12.05 -9.67
N TYR A 209 2.83 11.78 -8.37
CA TYR A 209 1.65 11.73 -7.49
C TYR A 209 0.84 13.03 -7.50
N LEU A 210 1.48 14.19 -7.66
CA LEU A 210 0.80 15.48 -7.75
C LEU A 210 0.04 15.69 -9.06
N ARG A 211 0.36 14.92 -10.11
CA ARG A 211 -0.35 14.97 -11.40
C ARG A 211 -1.67 14.20 -11.37
N SER A 212 -1.96 13.53 -10.26
CA SER A 212 -3.18 12.75 -10.13
C SER A 212 -4.43 13.62 -10.16
N THR A 213 -5.37 13.25 -11.01
CA THR A 213 -6.73 13.81 -11.04
C THR A 213 -7.58 13.33 -9.86
N LYS A 214 -7.28 12.14 -9.31
CA LYS A 214 -8.00 11.49 -8.21
C LYS A 214 -7.06 10.82 -7.22
N TYR A 215 -6.60 11.61 -6.26
CA TYR A 215 -5.70 11.16 -5.21
C TYR A 215 -6.25 9.98 -4.40
N GLY A 216 -5.42 8.94 -4.27
CA GLY A 216 -5.62 7.89 -3.27
C GLY A 216 -5.38 8.39 -1.84
N HIS A 217 -5.92 7.64 -0.88
CA HIS A 217 -5.65 7.89 0.53
C HIS A 217 -4.21 7.47 0.89
N LEU A 218 -3.48 8.38 1.52
CA LEU A 218 -2.19 8.10 2.15
C LEU A 218 -2.37 8.14 3.66
N ASP A 219 -1.92 7.09 4.35
CA ASP A 219 -1.81 7.11 5.80
C ASP A 219 -0.77 8.15 6.28
N ALA A 220 -0.74 8.41 7.58
CA ALA A 220 0.11 9.46 8.15
C ALA A 220 1.61 9.21 7.89
N ASP A 221 2.07 7.98 8.09
CA ASP A 221 3.48 7.60 7.92
C ASP A 221 3.91 7.75 6.46
N THR A 222 3.08 7.29 5.52
CA THR A 222 3.39 7.39 4.10
C THR A 222 3.30 8.82 3.60
N LYS A 223 2.35 9.62 4.11
CA LYS A 223 2.29 11.05 3.80
C LYS A 223 3.55 11.78 4.27
N GLN A 224 4.06 11.45 5.45
CA GLN A 224 5.32 12.00 5.96
C GLN A 224 6.50 11.63 5.05
N LYS A 225 6.60 10.36 4.63
CA LYS A 225 7.64 9.91 3.68
C LYS A 225 7.53 10.64 2.34
N TRP A 226 6.34 10.71 1.76
CA TRP A 226 6.09 11.42 0.51
C TRP A 226 6.53 12.89 0.58
N LEU A 227 6.12 13.63 1.61
CA LEU A 227 6.52 15.04 1.78
C LEU A 227 8.05 15.19 1.98
N THR A 228 8.68 14.22 2.64
CA THR A 228 10.14 14.20 2.83
C THR A 228 10.88 13.98 1.51
N GLU A 229 10.43 13.02 0.70
CA GLU A 229 10.97 12.77 -0.65
C GLU A 229 10.77 13.99 -1.57
N LEU A 230 9.60 14.62 -1.48
CA LEU A 230 9.29 15.82 -2.26
C LEU A 230 10.21 16.99 -1.88
N LEU A 231 10.51 17.19 -0.60
CA LEU A 231 11.49 18.17 -0.12
C LEU A 231 12.91 17.87 -0.59
N THR A 232 13.28 16.58 -0.64
CA THR A 232 14.61 16.12 -1.06
C THR A 232 14.83 16.37 -2.55
N GLN A 233 13.79 16.15 -3.36
CA GLN A 233 13.83 16.29 -4.82
C GLN A 233 13.32 17.65 -5.30
N PHE A 234 13.21 18.64 -4.42
CA PHE A 234 12.57 19.93 -4.72
C PHE A 234 13.28 20.74 -5.80
N GLU A 235 14.61 20.77 -5.77
CA GLU A 235 15.41 21.53 -6.74
C GLU A 235 15.31 20.97 -8.17
N GLN A 236 14.74 19.76 -8.34
CA GLN A 236 14.55 19.12 -9.64
C GLN A 236 13.14 19.36 -10.22
N ALA A 237 12.28 20.10 -9.51
CA ALA A 237 10.90 20.34 -9.93
C ALA A 237 10.83 21.33 -11.11
N ASP A 238 9.99 21.00 -12.10
CA ASP A 238 9.60 21.91 -13.17
C ASP A 238 8.44 22.84 -12.74
N ALA A 239 8.10 23.81 -13.59
CA ALA A 239 7.03 24.77 -13.29
C ALA A 239 5.65 24.10 -13.12
N GLU A 240 5.37 23.03 -13.87
CA GLU A 240 4.11 22.30 -13.80
C GLU A 240 3.97 21.57 -12.46
N ASN A 241 5.05 20.94 -12.01
CA ASN A 241 5.17 20.27 -10.72
C ASN A 241 4.95 21.25 -9.56
N LEU A 242 5.54 22.46 -9.62
CA LEU A 242 5.33 23.49 -8.61
C LEU A 242 3.87 23.97 -8.60
N GLN A 243 3.25 24.16 -9.76
CA GLN A 243 1.84 24.54 -9.86
C GLN A 243 0.93 23.43 -9.28
N ALA A 244 1.22 22.16 -9.57
CA ALA A 244 0.47 21.03 -9.04
C ALA A 244 0.59 20.94 -7.51
N LEU A 245 1.77 21.22 -6.94
CA LEU A 245 1.98 21.29 -5.50
C LEU A 245 1.16 22.42 -4.86
N GLN A 246 1.12 23.60 -5.48
CA GLN A 246 0.32 24.74 -4.99
C GLN A 246 -1.19 24.42 -5.02
N GLN A 247 -1.67 23.78 -6.09
CA GLN A 247 -3.05 23.33 -6.19
C GLN A 247 -3.36 22.30 -5.11
N ARG A 248 -2.48 21.31 -4.93
CA ARG A 248 -2.64 20.26 -3.91
C ARG A 248 -2.73 20.84 -2.50
N TYR A 249 -1.90 21.84 -2.18
CA TYR A 249 -1.98 22.52 -0.90
C TYR A 249 -3.33 23.23 -0.73
N SER A 250 -3.80 23.92 -1.77
CA SER A 250 -5.07 24.64 -1.76
C SER A 250 -6.25 23.70 -1.49
N ASP A 251 -6.27 22.55 -2.17
CA ASP A 251 -7.30 21.51 -2.00
C ASP A 251 -7.31 20.93 -0.57
N LEU A 252 -6.16 20.89 0.09
CA LEU A 252 -5.99 20.34 1.44
C LEU A 252 -6.04 21.40 2.54
N SER A 253 -6.13 22.68 2.21
CA SER A 253 -5.84 23.80 3.12
C SER A 253 -6.59 23.74 4.46
N GLU A 254 -7.85 23.32 4.47
CA GLU A 254 -8.64 23.15 5.70
C GLU A 254 -8.21 21.93 6.53
N GLN A 255 -7.76 20.86 5.87
CA GLN A 255 -7.39 19.59 6.50
C GLN A 255 -5.95 19.60 7.02
N ILE A 256 -5.09 20.51 6.56
CA ILE A 256 -3.67 20.57 6.97
C ILE A 256 -3.56 20.88 8.46
N PHE A 257 -4.41 21.77 8.97
CA PHE A 257 -4.43 22.17 10.38
C PHE A 257 -4.83 21.04 11.34
N SER A 258 -5.51 20.00 10.85
CA SER A 258 -5.87 18.82 11.66
C SER A 258 -4.89 17.65 11.51
N GLN A 259 -3.85 17.78 10.67
CA GLN A 259 -2.81 16.74 10.54
C GLN A 259 -1.89 16.71 11.76
N SER A 260 -1.10 15.64 11.86
CA SER A 260 -0.06 15.56 12.88
C SER A 260 0.95 16.71 12.74
N TYR A 261 1.53 17.10 13.86
CA TYR A 261 2.52 18.18 13.92
C TYR A 261 3.68 17.98 12.93
N ALA A 262 4.19 16.75 12.81
CA ALA A 262 5.27 16.41 11.87
C ALA A 262 4.90 16.68 10.40
N ILE A 263 3.65 16.36 10.00
CA ILE A 263 3.16 16.64 8.64
C ILE A 263 3.05 18.15 8.42
N GLN A 264 2.57 18.91 9.42
CA GLN A 264 2.48 20.36 9.33
C GLN A 264 3.86 21.03 9.17
N VAL A 265 4.88 20.57 9.90
CA VAL A 265 6.27 21.07 9.74
C VAL A 265 6.78 20.83 8.32
N LEU A 266 6.55 19.64 7.75
CA LEU A 266 6.99 19.33 6.39
C LEU A 266 6.27 20.20 5.34
N TRP A 267 4.97 20.44 5.50
CA TRP A 267 4.24 21.40 4.67
C TRP A 267 4.82 22.81 4.81
N LEU A 268 5.14 23.25 6.03
CA LEU A 268 5.72 24.56 6.25
C LEU A 268 7.06 24.73 5.52
N LYS A 269 7.92 23.71 5.57
CA LYS A 269 9.20 23.67 4.83
C LYS A 269 9.02 23.73 3.31
N LEU A 270 7.94 23.15 2.78
CA LEU A 270 7.64 23.24 1.35
C LEU A 270 7.16 24.64 0.98
N LEU A 271 6.25 25.20 1.79
CA LEU A 271 5.70 26.54 1.57
C LEU A 271 6.78 27.62 1.66
N SER A 272 7.81 27.46 2.49
CA SER A 272 8.90 28.43 2.59
C SER A 272 9.71 28.54 1.30
N ARG A 273 9.64 27.53 0.42
CA ARG A 273 10.28 27.52 -0.91
C ARG A 273 9.38 28.03 -2.03
N LEU A 274 8.12 28.38 -1.73
CA LEU A 274 7.11 28.84 -2.69
C LEU A 274 6.71 30.29 -2.37
N PRO A 275 7.30 31.29 -3.05
CA PRO A 275 7.01 32.71 -2.80
C PRO A 275 5.52 33.05 -2.92
N ASP A 276 4.82 32.43 -3.88
CA ASP A 276 3.39 32.67 -4.14
C ASP A 276 2.49 32.27 -2.97
N LEU A 277 2.95 31.35 -2.10
CA LEU A 277 2.21 30.85 -0.94
C LEU A 277 2.70 31.44 0.38
N ALA A 278 3.38 32.59 0.35
CA ALA A 278 3.91 33.24 1.56
C ALA A 278 2.84 33.55 2.62
N ALA A 279 1.60 33.88 2.20
CA ALA A 279 0.50 34.14 3.13
C ALA A 279 0.03 32.85 3.84
N GLN A 280 -0.04 31.74 3.11
CA GLN A 280 -0.39 30.41 3.62
C GLN A 280 0.69 29.91 4.57
N HIS A 281 1.97 30.13 4.23
CA HIS A 281 3.10 29.88 5.11
C HIS A 281 2.98 30.64 6.43
N GLU A 282 2.75 31.96 6.37
CA GLU A 282 2.58 32.80 7.57
C GLU A 282 1.43 32.29 8.45
N ARG A 283 0.27 31.98 7.84
CA ARG A 283 -0.89 31.46 8.55
C ARG A 283 -0.59 30.14 9.27
N LEU A 284 0.05 29.19 8.57
CA LEU A 284 0.37 27.89 9.14
C LEU A 284 1.36 28.01 10.31
N ALA A 285 2.46 28.74 10.13
CA ALA A 285 3.44 28.90 11.20
C ALA A 285 2.87 29.64 12.42
N VAL A 286 2.06 30.69 12.21
CA VAL A 286 1.44 31.43 13.32
C VAL A 286 0.50 30.53 14.12
N GLN A 287 -0.29 29.70 13.46
CA GLN A 287 -1.14 28.74 14.15
C GLN A 287 -0.31 27.72 14.93
N MET A 288 0.68 27.08 14.29
CA MET A 288 1.53 26.09 14.92
C MET A 288 2.21 26.63 16.18
N LEU A 289 2.80 27.83 16.11
CA LEU A 289 3.43 28.50 17.26
C LEU A 289 2.43 28.93 18.32
N SER A 290 1.20 29.25 17.91
CA SER A 290 0.11 29.54 18.85
C SER A 290 -0.37 28.28 19.58
N GLU A 291 -0.21 27.09 19.03
CA GLU A 291 -0.54 25.83 19.71
C GLU A 291 0.61 25.35 20.60
N GLN A 292 1.82 25.26 20.05
CA GLN A 292 3.03 24.82 20.75
C GLN A 292 4.26 25.53 20.19
N PHE A 293 5.12 26.05 21.07
CA PHE A 293 6.38 26.64 20.63
C PHE A 293 7.33 25.57 20.05
N ASN A 294 7.90 25.87 18.89
CA ASN A 294 8.96 25.10 18.26
C ASN A 294 9.91 26.07 17.56
N GLN A 295 11.20 25.90 17.84
CA GLN A 295 12.25 26.80 17.39
C GLN A 295 12.44 26.77 15.86
N GLU A 296 12.37 25.61 15.22
CA GLU A 296 12.49 25.47 13.76
C GLU A 296 11.33 26.19 13.03
N VAL A 297 10.09 25.98 13.49
CA VAL A 297 8.90 26.66 12.94
C VAL A 297 9.01 28.17 13.10
N PHE A 298 9.48 28.63 14.27
CA PHE A 298 9.71 30.05 14.51
C PHE A 298 10.72 30.64 13.54
N TYR A 299 11.83 29.95 13.28
CA TYR A 299 12.83 30.42 12.33
C TYR A 299 12.32 30.47 10.90
N LEU A 300 11.62 29.42 10.44
CA LEU A 300 11.00 29.41 9.11
C LEU A 300 10.05 30.61 8.94
N TRP A 301 9.21 30.87 9.95
CA TRP A 301 8.35 32.06 9.97
C TRP A 301 9.17 33.35 9.90
N PHE A 302 10.15 33.53 10.78
CA PHE A 302 10.92 34.76 10.91
C PHE A 302 11.69 35.08 9.63
N GLN A 303 12.38 34.08 9.07
CA GLN A 303 13.10 34.20 7.80
C GLN A 303 12.16 34.63 6.68
N GLN A 304 10.98 34.02 6.56
CA GLN A 304 10.01 34.39 5.53
C GLN A 304 9.53 35.83 5.68
N GLN A 305 9.41 36.36 6.90
CA GLN A 305 9.02 37.76 7.12
C GLN A 305 10.12 38.73 6.66
N LEU A 306 11.39 38.39 6.90
CA LEU A 306 12.54 39.22 6.51
C LEU A 306 12.80 39.21 5.00
N LEU A 307 12.49 38.10 4.31
CA LEU A 307 12.65 37.97 2.86
C LEU A 307 11.61 38.76 2.04
N LYS A 308 10.59 39.34 2.68
CA LYS A 308 9.60 40.20 1.99
C LYS A 308 10.30 41.45 1.46
N GLN A 309 9.87 41.97 0.30
CA GLN A 309 10.44 43.18 -0.31
C GLN A 309 10.39 44.40 0.64
N GLN A 310 9.35 44.48 1.48
CA GLN A 310 9.22 45.48 2.54
C GLN A 310 8.75 44.79 3.83
N PRO A 311 9.68 44.38 4.70
CA PRO A 311 9.34 43.76 5.98
C PRO A 311 8.66 44.77 6.91
N ASP A 312 7.48 44.41 7.42
CA ASP A 312 6.81 45.20 8.48
C ASP A 312 7.39 44.82 9.84
N TYR A 313 8.53 45.43 10.17
CA TYR A 313 9.25 45.22 11.41
C TYR A 313 8.40 45.44 12.67
N ALA A 314 7.45 46.40 12.63
CA ALA A 314 6.57 46.69 13.76
C ALA A 314 5.56 45.55 13.98
N LYS A 315 4.96 45.00 12.91
CA LYS A 315 4.07 43.85 13.00
C LYS A 315 4.82 42.60 13.48
N ILE A 316 6.03 42.36 12.96
CA ILE A 316 6.86 41.21 13.35
C ILE A 316 7.19 41.30 14.85
N GLU A 317 7.68 42.45 15.32
CA GLU A 317 7.99 42.66 16.73
C GLU A 317 6.77 42.46 17.63
N LYS A 318 5.62 43.02 17.25
CA LYS A 318 4.37 42.85 18.00
C LYS A 318 4.00 41.36 18.11
N GLN A 319 4.14 40.59 17.04
CA GLN A 319 3.87 39.16 17.05
C GLN A 319 4.84 38.40 17.96
N ILE A 320 6.13 38.73 17.92
CA ILE A 320 7.14 38.14 18.81
C ILE A 320 6.80 38.45 20.27
N ASN A 321 6.41 39.68 20.61
CA ASN A 321 6.02 40.06 21.96
C ASN A 321 4.82 39.25 22.46
N LEU A 322 3.83 38.97 21.60
CA LEU A 322 2.69 38.12 21.95
C LEU A 322 3.13 36.67 22.26
N TRP A 323 4.06 36.11 21.49
CA TRP A 323 4.57 34.76 21.78
C TRP A 323 5.48 34.73 22.99
N GLU A 324 6.28 35.76 23.23
CA GLU A 324 7.14 35.84 24.42
C GLU A 324 6.31 35.95 25.71
N GLN A 325 5.18 36.65 25.67
CA GLN A 325 4.22 36.65 26.79
C GLN A 325 3.66 35.25 27.09
N LYS A 326 3.45 34.44 26.04
CA LYS A 326 2.94 33.08 26.16
C LYS A 326 4.03 32.07 26.55
N TYR A 327 5.23 32.24 26.00
CA TYR A 327 6.39 31.37 26.17
C TYR A 327 7.56 32.20 26.71
N PRO A 328 7.59 32.48 28.02
CA PRO A 328 8.59 33.36 28.61
C PRO A 328 9.97 32.72 28.59
N ALA A 329 10.99 33.58 28.70
CA ALA A 329 12.39 33.19 28.89
C ALA A 329 13.04 32.40 27.74
N LEU A 330 12.59 32.59 26.49
CA LEU A 330 13.18 31.95 25.31
C LEU A 330 14.19 32.88 24.60
N PRO A 331 15.50 32.52 24.54
CA PRO A 331 16.55 33.37 23.94
C PRO A 331 16.34 33.68 22.46
N VAL A 332 15.60 32.82 21.75
CA VAL A 332 15.30 32.98 20.32
C VAL A 332 14.48 34.25 20.02
N PHE A 333 13.64 34.70 20.96
CA PHE A 333 12.89 35.94 20.80
C PHE A 333 13.79 37.17 20.94
N SER A 334 14.69 37.17 21.93
CA SER A 334 15.71 38.23 22.07
C SER A 334 16.62 38.28 20.85
N PHE A 335 17.03 37.12 20.34
CA PHE A 335 17.80 37.00 19.10
C PHE A 335 17.06 37.63 17.90
N ALA A 336 15.78 37.28 17.69
CA ALA A 336 14.98 37.83 16.59
C ALA A 336 14.75 39.35 16.73
N LYS A 337 14.44 39.83 17.94
CA LYS A 337 14.27 41.27 18.20
C LYS A 337 15.55 42.07 17.95
N TRP A 338 16.72 41.51 18.27
CA TRP A 338 18.00 42.17 17.97
C TRP A 338 18.15 42.48 16.47
N HIS A 339 17.77 41.54 15.60
CA HIS A 339 17.78 41.76 14.15
C HIS A 339 16.78 42.84 13.72
N ILE A 340 15.61 42.90 14.36
CA ILE A 340 14.61 43.95 14.10
C ILE A 340 15.12 45.33 14.54
N PHE A 341 15.71 45.42 15.73
CA PHE A 341 16.21 46.66 16.31
C PHE A 341 17.39 47.21 15.51
N THR A 342 18.32 46.35 15.09
CA THR A 342 19.41 46.74 14.21
C THR A 342 18.93 47.20 12.83
N ALA A 343 17.95 46.51 12.23
CA ALA A 343 17.36 46.93 10.95
C ALA A 343 16.55 48.24 11.03
N THR A 344 15.99 48.56 12.21
CA THR A 344 15.22 49.79 12.47
C THR A 344 16.04 50.89 13.14
N ALA A 345 17.38 50.76 13.18
CA ALA A 345 18.32 51.71 13.78
C ALA A 345 18.10 52.01 15.29
N ARG A 346 17.43 51.11 16.02
CA ARG A 346 17.25 51.16 17.48
C ARG A 346 18.42 50.47 18.20
N TYR A 347 19.63 50.97 17.99
CA TYR A 347 20.85 50.31 18.46
C TYR A 347 20.95 50.19 19.98
N SER A 348 20.47 51.18 20.74
CA SER A 348 20.49 51.12 22.22
C SER A 348 19.63 49.98 22.78
N GLU A 349 18.46 49.74 22.18
CA GLU A 349 17.60 48.61 22.57
C GLU A 349 18.23 47.28 22.15
N ALA A 350 18.91 47.24 21.00
CA ALA A 350 19.64 46.05 20.55
C ALA A 350 20.79 45.69 21.50
N GLU A 351 21.55 46.68 21.99
CA GLU A 351 22.63 46.45 22.96
C GLU A 351 22.10 45.89 24.29
N GLN A 352 20.99 46.43 24.81
CA GLN A 352 20.37 45.91 26.04
C GLN A 352 19.97 44.44 25.95
N LEU A 353 19.58 43.96 24.75
CA LEU A 353 19.26 42.55 24.55
C LEU A 353 20.49 41.63 24.67
N LEU A 354 21.71 42.14 24.40
CA LEU A 354 22.94 41.34 24.44
C LEU A 354 23.36 40.94 25.85
N ASP A 355 22.89 41.66 26.87
CA ASP A 355 23.12 41.34 28.28
C ASP A 355 22.25 40.17 28.76
N LEU A 356 21.19 39.84 28.01
CA LEU A 356 20.31 38.72 28.31
C LEU A 356 20.93 37.39 27.83
N TYR A 357 20.74 36.34 28.64
CA TYR A 357 21.20 34.97 28.37
C TYR A 357 22.71 34.88 28.04
N PRO A 358 23.60 35.19 29.00
CA PRO A 358 25.04 35.25 28.80
C PRO A 358 25.65 33.94 28.29
N GLU A 359 25.11 32.79 28.70
CA GLU A 359 25.66 31.49 28.31
C GLU A 359 25.01 30.91 27.03
N HIS A 360 24.07 31.62 26.40
CA HIS A 360 23.36 31.08 25.24
C HIS A 360 24.14 31.30 23.93
N VAL A 361 24.17 30.27 23.09
CA VAL A 361 24.94 30.25 21.83
C VAL A 361 24.51 31.37 20.87
N LEU A 362 23.20 31.57 20.68
CA LEU A 362 22.66 32.64 19.82
C LEU A 362 23.07 34.05 20.27
N MET A 363 23.04 34.31 21.59
CA MET A 363 23.37 35.63 22.14
C MET A 363 24.88 35.86 22.12
N SER A 364 25.67 34.79 22.33
CA SER A 364 27.12 34.82 22.17
C SER A 364 27.52 35.15 20.73
N TYR A 365 26.86 34.54 19.74
CA TYR A 365 27.04 34.92 18.34
C TYR A 365 26.76 36.40 18.10
N LEU A 366 25.63 36.93 18.59
CA LEU A 366 25.29 38.35 18.42
C LEU A 366 26.28 39.30 19.09
N ARG A 367 26.80 38.97 20.28
CA ARG A 367 27.86 39.74 20.94
C ARG A 367 29.15 39.77 20.13
N VAL A 368 29.60 38.61 19.65
CA VAL A 368 30.80 38.53 18.80
C VAL A 368 30.57 39.29 17.49
N LYS A 369 29.40 39.14 16.86
CA LYS A 369 29.00 39.86 15.64
C LYS A 369 29.00 41.38 15.84
N SER A 370 28.44 41.88 16.95
CA SER A 370 28.43 43.30 17.28
C SER A 370 29.83 43.87 17.46
N ASN A 371 30.74 43.11 18.08
CA ASN A 371 32.14 43.52 18.30
C ASN A 371 32.98 43.52 17.00
N LEU A 372 32.60 42.71 16.01
CA LEU A 372 33.28 42.58 14.73
C LEU A 372 32.66 43.43 13.61
N LYS A 373 31.73 44.36 13.92
CA LYS A 373 30.98 45.12 12.89
C LYS A 373 31.88 45.83 11.86
N ASP A 374 33.06 46.28 12.30
CA ASP A 374 34.01 47.04 11.49
C ASP A 374 35.01 46.12 10.73
N GLN A 375 34.85 44.79 10.80
CA GLN A 375 35.74 43.79 10.22
C GLN A 375 34.97 42.79 9.32
N PRO A 376 34.63 43.18 8.09
CA PRO A 376 33.73 42.40 7.21
C PRO A 376 34.27 41.01 6.85
N GLU A 377 35.59 40.84 6.75
CA GLU A 377 36.20 39.54 6.46
C GLU A 377 36.09 38.56 7.64
N LEU A 378 36.20 39.05 8.87
CA LEU A 378 36.03 38.22 10.08
C LEU A 378 34.55 37.92 10.35
N LEU A 379 33.64 38.82 9.97
CA LEU A 379 32.20 38.54 9.98
C LEU A 379 31.83 37.41 9.02
N LYS A 380 32.39 37.38 7.81
CA LYS A 380 32.17 36.28 6.86
C LYS A 380 32.67 34.94 7.43
N GLN A 381 33.84 34.92 8.06
CA GLN A 381 34.38 33.72 8.70
C GLN A 381 33.53 33.26 9.88
N LEU A 382 33.07 34.20 10.72
CA LEU A 382 32.16 33.91 11.83
C LEU A 382 30.86 33.28 11.31
N ASN A 383 30.25 33.88 10.28
CA ASN A 383 29.04 33.34 9.67
C ASN A 383 29.27 31.93 9.11
N LEU A 384 30.37 31.68 8.40
CA LEU A 384 30.71 30.34 7.90
C LEU A 384 30.86 29.31 9.02
N ILE A 385 31.45 29.66 10.16
CA ILE A 385 31.60 28.75 11.31
C ILE A 385 30.24 28.49 11.97
N PHE A 386 29.40 29.51 12.07
CA PHE A 386 28.11 29.42 12.75
C PHE A 386 27.03 28.77 11.88
N GLU A 387 26.97 29.07 10.59
CA GLU A 387 26.01 28.52 9.61
C GLU A 387 26.29 27.05 9.28
N ASN A 388 27.54 26.58 9.37
CA ASN A 388 27.88 25.17 9.19
C ASN A 388 27.62 24.29 10.43
N ASN A 389 27.18 24.86 11.54
CA ASN A 389 26.81 24.08 12.72
C ASN A 389 25.41 23.50 12.54
N SER A 390 25.27 22.18 12.58
CA SER A 390 24.00 21.46 12.36
C SER A 390 22.88 21.79 13.36
N ASN A 391 23.19 22.46 14.48
CA ASN A 391 22.22 22.98 15.44
C ASN A 391 21.85 24.46 15.22
N PHE A 392 22.48 25.13 14.26
CA PHE A 392 22.19 26.50 13.90
C PHE A 392 21.33 26.50 12.64
N VAL A 393 20.18 27.15 12.73
CA VAL A 393 19.30 27.30 11.57
C VAL A 393 19.95 28.33 10.63
N GLU A 394 20.21 27.95 9.37
CA GLU A 394 20.68 28.85 8.33
C GLU A 394 19.69 30.01 8.17
N ILE A 395 19.92 31.12 8.86
CA ILE A 395 19.23 32.37 8.56
C ILE A 395 20.08 33.06 7.51
N LYS A 396 19.72 32.88 6.22
CA LYS A 396 20.23 33.73 5.16
C LYS A 396 19.68 35.14 5.41
N ILE A 397 20.48 35.98 6.07
CA ILE A 397 20.22 37.42 6.29
C ILE A 397 21.06 38.22 5.30
#